data_AF-A4S9T4-F1
#
_entry.id   AF-A4S9T4-F1
#
_cell.length_a   1.000
_cell.length_b   1.000
_cell.length_c   1.000
_cell.angle_alpha   90.00
_cell.angle_beta   90.00
_cell.angle_gamma   90.00
#
_symmetry.space_group_name_H-M   'P 1'
#
loop_
_entity.id
_entity.type
_entity.pdbx_description
1 polymer ?
#
loop_
_entity_poly.entity_id
_entity_poly.type
_entity_poly.pdbx_seq_one_letter_code
_entity_poly.pdbx_strand_id
1 'polypeptide(L)'
;MRRANERALEADMREAFASMKTELESASLIFVSVSKVDARTIFNDKNPMLDRKDPRVRRVPFMTGRPTFNETRRVIGRLATVNLNVVEEEERLDEDADALAGLADTKFVIAAKPKPPPIEAPPEAEVEIIPEPELHAAARAGDSERVLHLLIEENADPTESYKGKLPYVVSKDRETRDAFRRAMAQKPDAWDWIGRAAVPSALTEELEAKKAAKEAEYEAARKEKEKERKKAQKERKKKQSAAAALLEKTAAPASSGVAEKKSAALVEQVDKVSNDRREQMVSVYVVIARFS
;
A
#
# COMPACT_ATOMS: atom_id res chain seq x y z
N MET A 1 -26.01 -11.27 -2.48
CA MET A 1 -24.58 -11.27 -2.83
C MET A 1 -23.69 -11.16 -1.60
N ARG A 2 -23.65 -10.03 -0.89
CA ARG A 2 -22.78 -9.84 0.30
C ARG A 2 -22.80 -10.98 1.32
N ARG A 3 -23.97 -11.45 1.77
CA ARG A 3 -24.06 -12.58 2.73
C ARG A 3 -23.53 -13.91 2.19
N ALA A 4 -23.67 -14.15 0.87
CA ALA A 4 -23.17 -15.37 0.25
C ALA A 4 -21.65 -15.33 0.12
N ASN A 5 -21.12 -14.15 -0.22
CA ASN A 5 -19.70 -13.85 -0.27
C ASN A 5 -19.03 -13.99 1.09
N GLU A 6 -19.63 -13.45 2.15
CA GLU A 6 -19.14 -13.59 3.53
C GLU A 6 -19.09 -15.08 3.96
N ARG A 7 -20.09 -15.89 3.58
CA ARG A 7 -20.08 -17.34 3.85
C ARG A 7 -19.03 -18.11 3.06
N ALA A 8 -18.82 -17.75 1.78
CA ALA A 8 -17.78 -18.37 0.97
C ALA A 8 -16.39 -18.04 1.54
N LEU A 9 -16.16 -16.78 1.90
CA LEU A 9 -14.93 -16.35 2.56
C LEU A 9 -14.72 -17.09 3.89
N GLU A 10 -15.76 -17.27 4.70
CA GLU A 10 -15.67 -18.06 5.94
C GLU A 10 -15.25 -19.52 5.70
N ALA A 11 -15.80 -20.16 4.66
CA ALA A 11 -15.43 -21.52 4.29
C ALA A 11 -13.96 -21.62 3.85
N ASP A 12 -13.53 -20.72 2.95
CA ASP A 12 -12.15 -20.66 2.44
C ASP A 12 -11.15 -20.40 3.58
N MET A 13 -11.48 -19.49 4.51
CA MET A 13 -10.67 -19.25 5.70
C MET A 13 -10.56 -20.53 6.54
N ARG A 14 -11.67 -21.22 6.80
CA ARG A 14 -11.65 -22.43 7.63
C ARG A 14 -10.80 -23.55 7.01
N GLU A 15 -10.87 -23.70 5.69
CA GLU A 15 -10.03 -24.65 4.94
C GLU A 15 -8.53 -24.30 5.06
N ALA A 16 -8.19 -23.02 4.90
CA ALA A 16 -6.80 -22.55 5.05
C ALA A 16 -6.27 -22.74 6.48
N PHE A 17 -7.07 -22.45 7.51
CA PHE A 17 -6.69 -22.70 8.91
C PHE A 17 -6.51 -24.19 9.20
N ALA A 18 -7.34 -25.04 8.59
CA ALA A 18 -7.23 -26.49 8.74
C ALA A 18 -5.96 -27.05 8.07
N SER A 19 -5.61 -26.55 6.87
CA SER A 19 -4.41 -26.99 6.16
C SER A 19 -3.11 -26.55 6.82
N MET A 20 -3.12 -25.42 7.55
CA MET A 20 -1.96 -24.88 8.26
C MET A 20 -1.95 -25.18 9.77
N LYS A 21 -2.76 -26.15 10.21
CA LYS A 21 -2.94 -26.43 11.64
C LYS A 21 -1.62 -26.80 12.33
N THR A 22 -0.78 -27.58 11.67
CA THR A 22 0.52 -28.01 12.21
C THR A 22 1.51 -26.86 12.38
N GLU A 23 1.47 -25.89 11.49
CA GLU A 23 2.30 -24.69 11.51
C GLU A 23 1.83 -23.74 12.62
N LEU A 24 0.52 -23.63 12.82
CA LEU A 24 -0.08 -22.84 13.91
C LEU A 24 0.24 -23.42 15.28
N GLU A 25 0.14 -24.74 15.43
CA GLU A 25 0.45 -25.42 16.70
C GLU A 25 1.92 -25.22 17.10
N SER A 26 2.81 -25.21 16.12
CA SER A 26 4.26 -25.07 16.33
C SER A 26 4.76 -23.61 16.27
N ALA A 27 3.87 -22.64 16.17
CA ALA A 27 4.18 -21.22 16.19
C ALA A 27 4.60 -20.75 17.59
N SER A 28 5.64 -19.90 17.67
CA SER A 28 6.00 -19.18 18.90
C SER A 28 5.06 -17.99 19.13
N LEU A 29 4.76 -17.25 18.05
CA LEU A 29 3.84 -16.10 18.05
C LEU A 29 2.96 -16.11 16.80
N ILE A 30 1.73 -15.67 16.96
CA ILE A 30 0.69 -15.59 15.93
C ILE A 30 0.21 -14.14 15.86
N PHE A 31 0.67 -13.40 14.86
CA PHE A 31 0.22 -12.02 14.66
C PHE A 31 -0.97 -11.98 13.71
N VAL A 32 -2.04 -11.31 14.17
CA VAL A 32 -3.32 -11.23 13.45
C VAL A 32 -3.66 -9.77 13.17
N SER A 33 -3.94 -9.46 11.91
CA SER A 33 -4.60 -8.21 11.52
C SER A 33 -5.87 -8.51 10.75
N VAL A 34 -7.00 -8.09 11.33
CA VAL A 34 -8.36 -8.39 10.84
C VAL A 34 -9.28 -7.23 11.11
N SER A 35 -10.29 -7.07 10.25
CA SER A 35 -11.37 -6.11 10.46
C SER A 35 -12.24 -6.49 11.66
N LYS A 36 -13.03 -5.56 12.20
CA LYS A 36 -13.96 -5.85 13.31
C LYS A 36 -15.02 -6.91 12.95
N VAL A 37 -15.39 -6.99 11.67
CA VAL A 37 -16.39 -7.95 11.18
C VAL A 37 -15.76 -9.34 11.12
N ASP A 38 -14.59 -9.46 10.48
CA ASP A 38 -13.91 -10.75 10.29
C ASP A 38 -13.36 -11.32 11.61
N ALA A 39 -13.00 -10.44 12.56
CA ALA A 39 -12.63 -10.85 13.90
C ALA A 39 -13.72 -11.67 14.59
N ARG A 40 -15.00 -11.37 14.33
CA ARG A 40 -16.11 -12.16 14.88
C ARG A 40 -16.20 -13.53 14.25
N THR A 41 -15.70 -13.72 13.03
CA THR A 41 -15.69 -15.03 12.36
C THR A 41 -14.56 -15.91 12.89
N ILE A 42 -13.37 -15.34 13.06
CA ILE A 42 -12.17 -16.07 13.48
C ILE A 42 -12.20 -16.42 14.98
N PHE A 43 -12.64 -15.49 15.82
CA PHE A 43 -12.65 -15.61 17.28
C PHE A 43 -14.06 -15.79 17.86
N ASN A 44 -14.95 -16.50 17.14
CA ASN A 44 -16.32 -16.72 17.61
C ASN A 44 -16.38 -17.73 18.78
N ASP A 45 -17.44 -17.69 19.59
CA ASP A 45 -17.57 -18.56 20.77
C ASP A 45 -18.00 -20.01 20.46
N LYS A 46 -18.58 -20.26 19.27
CA LYS A 46 -19.20 -21.56 18.95
C LYS A 46 -18.23 -22.55 18.29
N ASN A 47 -17.38 -22.05 17.43
CA ASN A 47 -16.40 -22.77 16.63
C ASN A 47 -15.29 -21.79 16.17
N PRO A 48 -14.44 -21.32 17.10
CA PRO A 48 -13.34 -20.42 16.79
C PRO A 48 -12.30 -21.11 15.91
N MET A 49 -11.73 -20.36 14.95
CA MET A 49 -10.54 -20.80 14.19
C MET A 49 -9.25 -20.55 14.97
N LEU A 50 -9.25 -19.53 15.83
CA LEU A 50 -8.17 -19.22 16.78
C LEU A 50 -8.78 -18.94 18.15
N ASP A 51 -8.13 -19.41 19.20
CA ASP A 51 -8.53 -19.06 20.57
C ASP A 51 -8.06 -17.63 20.89
N ARG A 52 -8.99 -16.82 21.39
CA ARG A 52 -8.72 -15.45 21.84
C ARG A 52 -7.89 -15.41 23.12
N LYS A 53 -7.88 -16.49 23.89
CA LYS A 53 -7.10 -16.63 25.13
C LYS A 53 -5.71 -17.22 24.90
N ASP A 54 -5.38 -17.62 23.66
CA ASP A 54 -4.04 -18.11 23.34
C ASP A 54 -3.02 -16.94 23.47
N PRO A 55 -2.05 -17.02 24.40
CA PRO A 55 -1.09 -15.93 24.62
C PRO A 55 -0.15 -15.68 23.43
N ARG A 56 -0.08 -16.62 22.48
CA ARG A 56 0.67 -16.46 21.23
C ARG A 56 -0.06 -15.55 20.26
N VAL A 57 -1.39 -15.45 20.36
CA VAL A 57 -2.21 -14.62 19.48
C VAL A 57 -2.09 -13.15 19.88
N ARG A 58 -1.51 -12.34 19.00
CA ARG A 58 -1.27 -10.91 19.21
C ARG A 58 -1.77 -10.10 18.03
N ARG A 59 -2.17 -8.85 18.29
CA ARG A 59 -2.44 -7.90 17.20
C ARG A 59 -1.14 -7.34 16.66
N VAL A 60 -1.10 -7.03 15.37
CA VAL A 60 0.04 -6.30 14.78
C VAL A 60 0.16 -4.93 15.45
N PRO A 61 1.32 -4.56 16.02
CA PRO A 61 1.49 -3.35 16.85
C PRO A 61 1.68 -2.06 16.04
N PHE A 62 1.32 -2.07 14.76
CA PHE A 62 1.39 -0.93 13.86
C PHE A 62 0.30 -1.02 12.80
N MET A 63 0.06 0.09 12.08
CA MET A 63 -0.96 0.16 11.04
C MET A 63 -0.63 -0.79 9.88
N THR A 64 -1.57 -1.69 9.59
CA THR A 64 -1.53 -2.57 8.43
C THR A 64 -2.40 -2.00 7.30
N GLY A 65 -1.89 -2.07 6.08
CA GLY A 65 -2.58 -1.66 4.86
C GLY A 65 -3.60 -2.67 4.36
N ARG A 66 -3.91 -2.58 3.07
CA ARG A 66 -4.83 -3.53 2.42
C ARG A 66 -4.27 -4.94 2.45
N PRO A 67 -5.15 -5.93 2.62
CA PRO A 67 -4.77 -7.32 2.66
C PRO A 67 -4.18 -7.81 1.31
N THR A 68 -2.86 -7.66 1.12
CA THR A 68 -2.13 -8.20 -0.04
C THR A 68 -0.85 -8.94 0.38
N PHE A 69 -0.31 -9.78 -0.51
CA PHE A 69 0.97 -10.48 -0.27
C PHE A 69 2.14 -9.53 0.05
N ASN A 70 2.21 -8.39 -0.64
CA ASN A 70 3.24 -7.37 -0.38
C ASN A 70 3.09 -6.76 1.01
N GLU A 71 1.85 -6.54 1.47
CA GLU A 71 1.60 -6.07 2.82
C GLU A 71 2.02 -7.12 3.87
N THR A 72 1.78 -8.41 3.62
CA THR A 72 2.28 -9.49 4.50
C THR A 72 3.79 -9.45 4.63
N ARG A 73 4.51 -9.32 3.51
CA ARG A 73 5.98 -9.26 3.49
C ARG A 73 6.49 -8.03 4.25
N ARG A 74 5.83 -6.87 4.09
CA ARG A 74 6.13 -5.65 4.84
C ARG A 74 5.93 -5.84 6.34
N VAL A 75 4.80 -6.42 6.74
CA VAL A 75 4.47 -6.68 8.16
C VAL A 75 5.49 -7.64 8.78
N ILE A 76 5.81 -8.74 8.09
CA ILE A 76 6.83 -9.70 8.55
C ILE A 76 8.19 -9.02 8.70
N GLY A 77 8.62 -8.27 7.67
CA GLY A 77 9.89 -7.54 7.72
C GLY A 77 9.96 -6.60 8.92
N ARG A 78 8.90 -5.83 9.17
CA ARG A 78 8.85 -4.89 10.31
C ARG A 78 8.78 -5.59 11.67
N LEU A 79 8.15 -6.75 11.77
CA LEU A 79 8.10 -7.55 13.00
C LEU A 79 9.44 -8.23 13.30
N ALA A 80 10.22 -8.57 12.26
CA ALA A 80 11.51 -9.25 12.39
C ALA A 80 12.69 -8.28 12.57
N THR A 81 12.48 -6.97 12.43
CA THR A 81 13.53 -5.96 12.58
C THR A 81 13.55 -5.36 13.99
N VAL A 82 14.76 -5.22 14.54
CA VAL A 82 15.00 -4.41 15.75
C VAL A 82 15.11 -2.94 15.33
N ASN A 83 14.30 -2.06 15.93
CA ASN A 83 14.46 -0.62 15.77
C ASN A 83 15.35 -0.11 16.89
N LEU A 84 16.52 0.43 16.53
CA LEU A 84 17.38 1.16 17.45
C LEU A 84 16.85 2.60 17.51
N ASN A 85 15.93 2.86 18.43
CA ASN A 85 15.59 4.23 18.78
C ASN A 85 16.77 4.76 19.59
N VAL A 86 17.58 5.65 18.99
CA VAL A 86 18.55 6.44 19.75
C VAL A 86 17.72 7.37 20.63
N VAL A 87 17.58 7.01 21.91
CA VAL A 87 17.13 7.96 22.92
C VAL A 87 18.36 8.83 23.15
N GLU A 88 18.39 10.00 22.53
CA GLU A 88 19.27 11.05 23.00
C GLU A 88 18.76 11.37 24.41
N GLU A 89 19.46 10.86 25.41
CA GLU A 89 19.36 11.37 26.78
C GLU A 89 19.77 12.84 26.68
N GLU A 90 18.80 13.73 26.50
CA GLU A 90 19.01 15.12 26.92
C GLU A 90 19.35 15.03 28.41
N GLU A 91 20.61 15.32 28.74
CA GLU A 91 21.06 15.54 30.11
C GLU A 91 20.07 16.52 30.75
N ARG A 92 19.17 16.00 31.59
CA ARG A 92 18.37 16.83 32.48
C ARG A 92 19.37 17.51 33.40
N LEU A 93 19.70 18.76 33.09
CA LEU A 93 20.25 19.67 34.08
C LEU A 93 19.18 19.82 35.16
N ASP A 94 19.50 19.32 36.36
CA ASP A 94 18.68 19.42 37.56
C ASP A 94 18.59 20.89 38.00
N GLU A 95 17.76 21.71 37.35
CA GLU A 95 17.55 23.11 37.75
C GLU A 95 16.14 23.43 38.29
N ASP A 96 15.19 22.49 38.28
CA ASP A 96 13.80 22.80 38.65
C ASP A 96 13.28 22.06 39.90
N ALA A 97 14.10 21.96 40.95
CA ALA A 97 13.61 21.50 42.26
C ALA A 97 12.70 22.55 42.96
N ASP A 98 12.80 23.83 42.58
CA ASP A 98 12.06 24.93 43.21
C ASP A 98 10.70 25.26 42.54
N ALA A 99 10.41 24.72 41.36
CA ALA A 99 9.17 25.00 40.63
C ALA A 99 7.95 24.18 41.12
N LEU A 100 8.16 23.15 41.96
CA LEU A 100 7.11 22.25 42.43
C LEU A 100 6.29 22.78 43.63
N ALA A 101 6.67 23.91 44.23
CA ALA A 101 5.98 24.49 45.39
C ALA A 101 4.74 25.35 45.06
N GLY A 102 4.50 25.68 43.78
CA GLY A 102 3.50 26.67 43.37
C GLY A 102 2.15 26.14 42.85
N LEU A 103 1.92 24.82 42.83
CA LEU A 103 0.75 24.22 42.17
C LEU A 103 -0.37 23.78 43.13
N ALA A 104 -0.25 24.07 44.42
CA ALA A 104 -1.38 24.00 45.33
C ALA A 104 -2.17 25.32 45.24
N ASP A 105 -3.44 25.21 44.90
CA ASP A 105 -4.43 26.27 44.79
C ASP A 105 -4.45 27.08 43.48
N THR A 106 -5.29 26.65 42.53
CA THR A 106 -6.42 27.47 42.03
C THR A 106 -7.31 26.72 41.04
N LYS A 107 -8.60 27.06 41.14
CA LYS A 107 -9.75 26.55 40.37
C LYS A 107 -9.57 26.59 38.85
N PHE A 108 -10.17 25.58 38.20
CA PHE A 108 -10.50 25.56 36.79
C PHE A 108 -11.12 26.89 36.31
N VAL A 109 -10.37 27.64 35.50
CA VAL A 109 -10.89 28.66 34.59
C VAL A 109 -10.24 28.42 33.22
N ILE A 110 -11.05 28.01 32.25
CA ILE A 110 -10.65 27.97 30.84
C ILE A 110 -10.64 29.41 30.34
N ALA A 111 -9.47 30.03 30.34
CA ALA A 111 -9.22 31.31 29.70
C ALA A 111 -8.10 31.14 28.66
N ALA A 112 -8.38 31.60 27.44
CA ALA A 112 -7.46 31.56 26.32
C ALA A 112 -6.13 32.25 26.68
N LYS A 113 -5.00 31.58 26.47
CA LYS A 113 -3.69 32.18 26.69
C LYS A 113 -3.42 33.29 25.65
N PRO A 114 -3.07 34.52 26.07
CA PRO A 114 -2.56 35.54 25.17
C PRO A 114 -1.16 35.17 24.66
N LYS A 115 -0.87 35.58 23.42
CA LYS A 115 0.43 35.41 22.74
C LYS A 115 1.53 36.07 23.58
N PRO A 116 2.63 35.36 23.94
CA PRO A 116 3.72 35.95 24.69
C PRO A 116 4.43 37.06 23.90
N PRO A 117 4.94 38.11 24.56
CA PRO A 117 5.72 39.16 23.92
C PRO A 117 7.05 38.61 23.37
N PRO A 118 7.65 39.27 22.35
CA PRO A 118 8.86 38.77 21.69
C PRO A 118 10.02 38.65 22.67
N ILE A 119 10.49 37.41 22.87
CA ILE A 119 11.75 37.12 23.55
C ILE A 119 12.86 37.40 22.53
N GLU A 120 13.81 38.26 22.90
CA GLU A 120 15.01 38.55 22.11
C GLU A 120 15.78 37.24 21.87
N ALA A 121 16.05 36.96 20.59
CA ALA A 121 16.74 35.75 20.17
C ALA A 121 18.17 35.72 20.75
N PRO A 122 18.65 34.56 21.25
CA PRO A 122 20.09 34.32 21.43
C PRO A 122 20.80 34.57 20.09
N PRO A 123 22.07 35.02 20.07
CA PRO A 123 22.75 35.37 18.83
C PRO A 123 22.70 34.19 17.87
N GLU A 124 21.98 34.40 16.77
CA GLU A 124 21.93 33.49 15.63
C GLU A 124 23.38 33.17 15.25
N ALA A 125 23.79 31.93 15.45
CA ALA A 125 24.92 31.40 14.72
C ALA A 125 24.59 31.65 13.24
N GLU A 126 25.40 32.47 12.58
CA GLU A 126 25.23 32.84 11.19
C GLU A 126 25.08 31.55 10.37
N VAL A 127 23.84 31.19 10.02
CA VAL A 127 23.58 30.10 9.10
C VAL A 127 23.99 30.65 7.75
N GLU A 128 25.21 30.32 7.31
CA GLU A 128 25.64 30.55 5.94
C GLU A 128 24.51 30.08 5.02
N ILE A 129 23.94 31.02 4.25
CA ILE A 129 22.90 30.74 3.26
C ILE A 129 23.60 29.99 2.13
N ILE A 130 23.82 28.68 2.29
CA ILE A 130 24.38 27.85 1.23
C ILE A 130 23.30 27.76 0.14
N PRO A 131 23.55 28.33 -1.05
CA PRO A 131 22.61 28.25 -2.15
C PRO A 131 22.37 26.78 -2.50
N GLU A 132 21.13 26.44 -2.81
CA GLU A 132 20.79 25.08 -3.17
C GLU A 132 21.54 24.66 -4.44
N PRO A 133 22.25 23.51 -4.43
CA PRO A 133 22.91 23.01 -5.63
C PRO A 133 21.89 22.77 -6.74
N GLU A 134 22.27 23.08 -7.99
CA GLU A 134 21.37 23.01 -9.13
C GLU A 134 20.75 21.62 -9.33
N LEU A 135 21.49 20.56 -8.97
CA LEU A 135 21.01 19.18 -9.04
C LEU A 135 19.87 18.89 -8.05
N HIS A 136 19.92 19.45 -6.83
CA HIS A 136 18.83 19.34 -5.85
C HIS A 136 17.60 20.15 -6.27
N ALA A 137 17.83 21.34 -6.81
CA ALA A 137 16.76 22.20 -7.31
C ALA A 137 16.01 21.53 -8.48
N ALA A 138 16.74 21.00 -9.47
CA ALA A 138 16.17 20.29 -10.61
C ALA A 138 15.43 19.01 -10.17
N ALA A 139 16.02 18.23 -9.24
CA ALA A 139 15.38 17.04 -8.70
C ALA A 139 14.07 17.37 -7.96
N ARG A 140 14.04 18.44 -7.18
CA ARG A 140 12.84 18.91 -6.47
C ARG A 140 11.78 19.45 -7.43
N ALA A 141 12.20 20.16 -8.47
CA ALA A 141 11.29 20.67 -9.51
C ALA A 141 10.64 19.53 -10.32
N GLY A 142 11.33 18.38 -10.42
CA GLY A 142 10.89 17.22 -11.19
C GLY A 142 11.36 17.25 -12.64
N ASP A 143 12.34 18.08 -12.98
CA ASP A 143 12.86 18.22 -14.33
C ASP A 143 13.87 17.09 -14.63
N SER A 144 13.38 16.03 -15.26
CA SER A 144 14.18 14.83 -15.58
C SER A 144 15.27 15.10 -16.62
N GLU A 145 15.03 15.99 -17.59
CA GLU A 145 16.00 16.31 -18.65
C GLU A 145 17.14 17.14 -18.08
N ARG A 146 16.83 18.16 -17.26
CA ARG A 146 17.86 18.96 -16.59
C ARG A 146 18.72 18.12 -15.65
N VAL A 147 18.11 17.21 -14.88
CA VAL A 147 18.85 16.28 -14.00
C VAL A 147 19.81 15.40 -14.81
N LEU A 148 19.36 14.84 -15.94
CA LEU A 148 20.18 13.97 -16.77
C LEU A 148 21.35 14.74 -17.40
N HIS A 149 21.09 15.96 -17.91
CA HIS A 149 22.12 16.85 -18.45
C HIS A 149 23.15 17.24 -17.39
N LEU A 150 22.71 17.59 -16.18
CA LEU A 150 23.60 17.92 -15.06
C LEU A 150 24.56 16.78 -14.70
N LEU A 151 24.06 15.55 -14.69
CA LEU A 151 24.85 14.36 -14.35
C LEU A 151 25.80 13.94 -15.48
N ILE A 152 25.37 14.03 -16.74
CA ILE A 152 26.16 13.53 -17.87
C ILE A 152 27.09 14.59 -18.43
N GLU A 153 26.58 15.78 -18.70
CA GLU A 153 27.31 16.85 -19.40
C GLU A 153 28.08 17.75 -18.43
N GLU A 154 27.45 18.15 -17.32
CA GLU A 154 28.07 19.03 -16.31
C GLU A 154 28.79 18.26 -15.19
N ASN A 155 28.68 16.93 -15.19
CA ASN A 155 29.34 16.02 -14.24
C ASN A 155 29.09 16.38 -12.76
N ALA A 156 27.89 16.87 -12.46
CA ALA A 156 27.44 17.18 -11.11
C ALA A 156 27.42 15.92 -10.23
N ASP A 157 27.87 16.03 -8.97
CA ASP A 157 27.99 14.88 -8.06
C ASP A 157 26.63 14.53 -7.41
N PRO A 158 26.04 13.35 -7.71
CA PRO A 158 24.78 12.91 -7.12
C PRO A 158 24.90 12.46 -5.66
N THR A 159 26.12 12.40 -5.10
CA THR A 159 26.39 12.00 -3.71
C THR A 159 26.39 13.17 -2.73
N GLU A 160 26.39 14.41 -3.22
CA GLU A 160 26.37 15.59 -2.36
C GLU A 160 25.02 15.74 -1.65
N SER A 161 25.07 15.84 -0.31
CA SER A 161 23.88 16.08 0.49
C SER A 161 23.63 17.58 0.66
N TYR A 162 22.41 18.03 0.40
CA TYR A 162 21.96 19.38 0.73
C TYR A 162 20.86 19.29 1.79
N LYS A 163 21.03 19.99 2.92
CA LYS A 163 20.13 19.90 4.08
C LYS A 163 19.90 18.45 4.55
N GLY A 164 20.96 17.64 4.52
CA GLY A 164 20.93 16.23 4.92
C GLY A 164 20.17 15.29 3.97
N LYS A 165 19.82 15.74 2.75
CA LYS A 165 19.11 14.93 1.76
C LYS A 165 19.88 14.86 0.44
N LEU A 166 19.82 13.70 -0.19
CA LEU A 166 20.41 13.44 -1.50
C LEU A 166 19.47 13.88 -2.64
N PRO A 167 20.00 14.27 -3.81
CA PRO A 167 19.19 14.64 -4.98
C PRO A 167 18.15 13.57 -5.36
N TYR A 168 18.56 12.30 -5.34
CA TYR A 168 17.66 11.17 -5.63
C TYR A 168 16.49 11.05 -4.64
N VAL A 169 16.73 11.36 -3.36
CA VAL A 169 15.73 11.27 -2.29
C VAL A 169 14.75 12.44 -2.35
N VAL A 170 15.23 13.64 -2.70
CA VAL A 170 14.43 14.85 -2.86
C VAL A 170 13.62 14.84 -4.17
N SER A 171 13.93 13.93 -5.09
CA SER A 171 13.26 13.83 -6.39
C SER A 171 11.74 13.74 -6.27
N LYS A 172 11.04 14.58 -7.04
CA LYS A 172 9.59 14.67 -7.02
C LYS A 172 8.92 13.40 -7.58
N ASP A 173 9.24 13.06 -8.83
CA ASP A 173 8.52 12.07 -9.60
C ASP A 173 9.36 10.82 -9.95
N ARG A 174 8.71 9.80 -10.52
CA ARG A 174 9.40 8.57 -10.94
C ARG A 174 10.35 8.82 -12.12
N GLU A 175 9.95 9.66 -13.07
CA GLU A 175 10.76 9.97 -14.25
C GLU A 175 12.09 10.65 -13.87
N THR A 176 12.04 11.58 -12.92
CA THR A 176 13.24 12.25 -12.38
C THR A 176 14.17 11.24 -11.68
N ARG A 177 13.62 10.26 -10.96
CA ARG A 177 14.41 9.17 -10.37
C ARG A 177 14.99 8.24 -11.42
N ASP A 178 14.25 7.95 -12.48
CA ASP A 178 14.69 7.12 -13.58
C ASP A 178 15.82 7.83 -14.39
N ALA A 179 15.85 9.17 -14.43
CA ALA A 179 16.98 9.93 -14.97
C ALA A 179 18.31 9.66 -14.23
N PHE A 180 18.33 9.61 -12.89
CA PHE A 180 19.52 9.20 -12.12
C PHE A 180 19.97 7.77 -12.47
N ARG A 181 19.01 6.88 -12.73
CA ARG A 181 19.28 5.47 -13.07
C ARG A 181 19.79 5.32 -14.50
N ARG A 182 19.36 6.18 -15.44
CA ARG A 182 19.90 6.29 -16.80
C ARG A 182 21.32 6.86 -16.76
N ALA A 183 21.57 7.89 -15.95
CA ALA A 183 22.91 8.45 -15.74
C ALA A 183 23.88 7.40 -15.13
N MET A 184 23.41 6.60 -14.18
CA MET A 184 24.16 5.46 -13.64
C MET A 184 24.51 4.42 -14.71
N ALA A 185 23.64 4.18 -15.68
CA ALA A 185 23.92 3.25 -16.78
C ALA A 185 25.00 3.78 -17.74
N GLN A 186 25.04 5.10 -17.96
CA GLN A 186 26.03 5.73 -18.84
C GLN A 186 27.40 5.91 -18.17
N LYS A 187 27.41 6.21 -16.86
CA LYS A 187 28.65 6.41 -16.09
C LYS A 187 28.63 5.58 -14.80
N PRO A 188 28.71 4.24 -14.88
CA PRO A 188 28.62 3.37 -13.71
C PRO A 188 29.78 3.57 -12.72
N ASP A 189 30.96 3.93 -13.20
CA ASP A 189 32.18 4.05 -12.39
C ASP A 189 32.48 5.47 -11.89
N ALA A 190 31.67 6.46 -12.30
CA ALA A 190 31.95 7.87 -11.99
C ALA A 190 31.63 8.24 -10.53
N TRP A 191 30.62 7.60 -9.93
CA TRP A 191 30.20 7.87 -8.55
C TRP A 191 29.78 6.58 -7.84
N ASP A 192 29.80 6.59 -6.51
CA ASP A 192 29.21 5.51 -5.70
C ASP A 192 27.68 5.66 -5.69
N TRP A 193 27.07 5.24 -6.80
CA TRP A 193 25.64 5.37 -7.07
C TRP A 193 24.76 4.69 -6.03
N ILE A 194 25.17 3.52 -5.54
CA ILE A 194 24.35 2.71 -4.64
C ILE A 194 24.59 3.13 -3.18
N GLY A 195 25.84 3.25 -2.77
CA GLY A 195 26.21 3.50 -1.38
C GLY A 195 26.02 4.96 -0.96
N ARG A 196 26.43 5.91 -1.81
CA ARG A 196 26.43 7.35 -1.47
C ARG A 196 25.34 8.16 -2.16
N ALA A 197 24.94 7.82 -3.38
CA ALA A 197 23.85 8.54 -4.08
C ALA A 197 22.45 7.92 -3.87
N ALA A 198 22.37 6.76 -3.20
CA ALA A 198 21.13 6.03 -2.92
C ALA A 198 20.29 5.64 -4.16
N VAL A 199 20.94 5.49 -5.33
CA VAL A 199 20.31 5.05 -6.59
C VAL A 199 20.28 3.51 -6.62
N PRO A 200 19.11 2.86 -6.47
CA PRO A 200 19.06 1.42 -6.14
C PRO A 200 19.44 0.47 -7.28
N SER A 201 19.33 0.92 -8.54
CA SER A 201 19.80 0.15 -9.69
C SER A 201 19.94 1.03 -10.93
N ALA A 202 20.89 0.72 -11.79
CA ALA A 202 20.95 1.28 -13.14
C ALA A 202 19.68 0.89 -13.92
N LEU A 203 19.17 1.82 -14.73
CA LEU A 203 18.08 1.59 -15.66
C LEU A 203 18.65 1.77 -17.05
N THR A 204 18.99 0.68 -17.71
CA THR A 204 19.47 0.71 -19.10
C THR A 204 18.29 0.92 -20.03
N GLU A 205 18.50 1.66 -21.12
CA GLU A 205 17.47 1.92 -22.15
C GLU A 205 16.91 0.61 -22.73
N GLU A 206 17.74 -0.43 -22.84
CA GLU A 206 17.29 -1.77 -23.26
C GLU A 206 16.30 -2.42 -22.26
N LEU A 207 16.51 -2.23 -20.96
CA LEU A 207 15.60 -2.76 -19.93
C LEU A 207 14.30 -1.93 -19.85
N GLU A 208 14.36 -0.64 -20.14
CA GLU A 208 13.19 0.22 -20.26
C GLU A 208 12.36 -0.16 -21.49
N ALA A 209 12.99 -0.29 -22.66
CA ALA A 209 12.34 -0.74 -23.89
C ALA A 209 11.74 -2.14 -23.73
N LYS A 210 12.42 -3.07 -23.06
CA LYS A 210 11.90 -4.42 -22.80
C LYS A 210 10.71 -4.43 -21.84
N LYS A 211 10.70 -3.57 -20.83
CA LYS A 211 9.55 -3.41 -19.92
C LYS A 211 8.37 -2.73 -20.63
N ALA A 212 8.62 -1.67 -21.38
CA ALA A 212 7.61 -0.97 -22.17
C ALA A 212 7.01 -1.87 -23.25
N ALA A 213 7.83 -2.66 -23.95
CA ALA A 213 7.36 -3.64 -24.94
C ALA A 213 6.49 -4.73 -24.28
N LYS A 214 6.93 -5.28 -23.14
CA LYS A 214 6.16 -6.28 -22.39
C LYS A 214 4.84 -5.72 -21.85
N GLU A 215 4.84 -4.47 -21.40
CA GLU A 215 3.64 -3.77 -20.93
C GLU A 215 2.68 -3.46 -22.09
N ALA A 216 3.19 -3.00 -23.22
CA ALA A 216 2.42 -2.75 -24.44
C ALA A 216 1.81 -4.04 -25.01
N GLU A 217 2.57 -5.15 -25.04
CA GLU A 217 2.08 -6.47 -25.47
C GLU A 217 0.97 -6.96 -24.53
N TYR A 218 1.18 -6.86 -23.21
CA TYR A 218 0.17 -7.23 -22.23
C TYR A 218 -1.11 -6.38 -22.36
N GLU A 219 -0.96 -5.07 -22.59
CA GLU A 219 -2.09 -4.16 -22.76
C GLU A 219 -2.83 -4.41 -24.08
N ALA A 220 -2.12 -4.68 -25.16
CA ALA A 220 -2.69 -5.06 -26.45
C ALA A 220 -3.48 -6.38 -26.33
N ALA A 221 -2.90 -7.39 -25.70
CA ALA A 221 -3.57 -8.67 -25.43
C ALA A 221 -4.80 -8.49 -24.52
N ARG A 222 -4.75 -7.57 -23.54
CA ARG A 222 -5.90 -7.23 -22.68
C ARG A 222 -7.02 -6.58 -23.50
N LYS A 223 -6.69 -5.60 -24.34
CA LYS A 223 -7.65 -4.89 -25.22
C LYS A 223 -8.28 -5.84 -26.24
N GLU A 224 -7.52 -6.80 -26.78
CA GLU A 224 -8.02 -7.80 -27.71
C GLU A 224 -9.01 -8.77 -27.04
N LYS A 225 -8.64 -9.35 -25.90
CA LYS A 225 -9.54 -10.21 -25.09
C LYS A 225 -10.82 -9.48 -24.67
N GLU A 226 -10.74 -8.19 -24.37
CA GLU A 226 -11.92 -7.38 -24.05
C GLU A 226 -12.84 -7.17 -25.27
N LYS A 227 -12.27 -6.90 -26.45
CA LYS A 227 -13.04 -6.78 -27.70
C LYS A 227 -13.74 -8.09 -28.05
N GLU A 228 -13.06 -9.22 -27.91
CA GLU A 228 -13.62 -10.55 -28.14
C GLU A 228 -14.76 -10.84 -27.16
N ARG A 229 -14.55 -10.59 -25.86
CA ARG A 229 -15.58 -10.74 -24.82
C ARG A 229 -16.82 -9.89 -25.11
N LYS A 230 -16.65 -8.63 -25.55
CA LYS A 230 -17.76 -7.74 -25.94
C LYS A 230 -18.52 -8.25 -27.16
N LYS A 231 -17.83 -8.80 -28.17
CA LYS A 231 -18.47 -9.40 -29.34
C LYS A 231 -19.28 -10.65 -28.97
N ALA A 232 -18.69 -11.56 -28.19
CA ALA A 232 -19.36 -12.77 -27.71
C ALA A 232 -20.59 -12.46 -26.84
N GLN A 233 -20.51 -11.43 -25.98
CA GLN A 233 -21.63 -11.00 -25.15
C GLN A 233 -22.78 -10.42 -25.99
N LYS A 234 -22.48 -9.62 -27.03
CA LYS A 234 -23.49 -9.11 -27.98
C LYS A 234 -24.15 -10.24 -28.76
N GLU A 235 -23.39 -11.21 -29.24
CA GLU A 235 -23.93 -12.36 -29.96
C GLU A 235 -24.80 -13.25 -29.06
N ARG A 236 -24.35 -13.50 -27.82
CA ARG A 236 -25.14 -14.23 -26.81
C ARG A 236 -26.44 -13.51 -26.47
N LYS A 237 -26.40 -12.18 -26.33
CA LYS A 237 -27.60 -11.35 -26.07
C LYS A 237 -28.58 -11.39 -27.26
N LYS A 238 -28.07 -11.36 -28.50
CA LYS A 238 -28.89 -11.50 -29.72
C LYS A 238 -29.51 -12.89 -29.86
N LYS A 239 -28.75 -13.95 -29.55
CA LYS A 239 -29.25 -15.34 -29.53
C LYS A 239 -30.29 -15.54 -28.42
N GLN A 240 -30.08 -14.98 -27.23
CA GLN A 240 -31.05 -15.03 -26.13
C GLN A 240 -32.33 -14.25 -26.44
N SER A 241 -32.25 -13.06 -27.05
CA SER A 241 -33.45 -12.30 -27.45
C SER A 241 -34.21 -12.98 -28.60
N ALA A 242 -33.50 -13.58 -29.56
CA ALA A 242 -34.14 -14.34 -30.64
C ALA A 242 -34.82 -15.62 -30.11
N ALA A 243 -34.17 -16.35 -29.19
CA ALA A 243 -34.76 -17.52 -28.54
C ALA A 243 -35.98 -17.15 -27.68
N ALA A 244 -35.92 -16.04 -26.94
CA ALA A 244 -37.05 -15.52 -26.17
C ALA A 244 -38.24 -15.14 -27.08
N ALA A 245 -37.99 -14.47 -28.20
CA ALA A 245 -39.04 -14.12 -29.18
C ALA A 245 -39.64 -15.35 -29.88
N LEU A 246 -38.85 -16.41 -30.10
CA LEU A 246 -39.36 -17.66 -30.67
C LEU A 246 -40.25 -18.43 -29.67
N LEU A 247 -39.85 -18.44 -28.39
CA LEU A 247 -40.63 -19.01 -27.28
C LEU A 247 -41.94 -18.26 -27.03
N GLU A 248 -41.96 -16.94 -27.24
CA GLU A 248 -43.18 -16.14 -27.16
C GLU A 248 -44.15 -16.47 -28.30
N LYS A 249 -43.65 -16.66 -29.53
CA LYS A 249 -44.48 -17.03 -30.69
C LYS A 249 -45.06 -18.44 -30.65
N THR A 250 -44.44 -19.37 -29.91
CA THR A 250 -44.94 -20.75 -29.75
C THR A 250 -45.84 -20.93 -28.53
N ALA A 251 -45.98 -19.92 -27.68
CA ALA A 251 -46.94 -19.91 -26.59
C ALA A 251 -48.31 -19.39 -27.09
N ALA A 252 -49.28 -20.30 -27.27
CA ALA A 252 -50.69 -19.95 -27.47
C ALA A 252 -51.22 -19.12 -26.26
N PRO A 253 -52.25 -18.26 -26.44
CA PRO A 253 -52.53 -17.17 -25.52
C PRO A 253 -53.16 -17.71 -24.22
N ALA A 254 -52.36 -17.73 -23.15
CA ALA A 254 -52.86 -17.86 -21.79
C ALA A 254 -52.19 -16.81 -20.90
N SER A 255 -52.99 -15.80 -20.55
CA SER A 255 -52.89 -14.91 -19.39
C SER A 255 -51.52 -14.30 -19.02
N SER A 256 -51.35 -13.04 -19.42
CA SER A 256 -50.87 -11.90 -18.60
C SER A 256 -49.79 -12.14 -17.53
N GLY A 257 -48.55 -11.74 -17.85
CA GLY A 257 -47.98 -10.51 -17.28
C GLY A 257 -47.29 -10.56 -15.93
N VAL A 258 -46.21 -11.35 -15.73
CA VAL A 258 -45.21 -11.08 -14.65
C VAL A 258 -43.75 -11.48 -15.01
N ALA A 259 -43.47 -12.19 -16.10
CA ALA A 259 -42.20 -12.93 -16.24
C ALA A 259 -40.99 -12.14 -16.82
N GLU A 260 -41.18 -11.03 -17.51
CA GLU A 260 -40.12 -10.39 -18.32
C GLU A 260 -39.06 -9.62 -17.52
N LYS A 261 -39.34 -9.21 -16.27
CA LYS A 261 -38.39 -8.44 -15.44
C LYS A 261 -37.32 -9.31 -14.75
N LYS A 262 -37.41 -10.64 -14.78
CA LYS A 262 -36.50 -11.55 -14.05
C LYS A 262 -35.24 -11.96 -14.83
N SER A 263 -35.27 -11.97 -16.17
CA SER A 263 -34.19 -12.54 -16.98
C SER A 263 -33.02 -11.58 -17.20
N ALA A 264 -33.28 -10.29 -17.40
CA ALA A 264 -32.25 -9.27 -17.59
C ALA A 264 -31.44 -9.00 -16.30
N ALA A 265 -32.10 -9.02 -15.14
CA ALA A 265 -31.46 -8.84 -13.84
C ALA A 265 -30.48 -9.98 -13.51
N LEU A 266 -30.77 -11.22 -13.96
CA LEU A 266 -29.95 -12.39 -13.65
C LEU A 266 -28.60 -12.39 -14.39
N VAL A 267 -28.56 -11.90 -15.63
CA VAL A 267 -27.32 -11.85 -16.43
C VAL A 267 -26.37 -10.76 -15.93
N GLU A 268 -26.91 -9.60 -15.54
CA GLU A 268 -26.13 -8.52 -14.93
C GLU A 268 -25.60 -8.91 -13.53
N GLN A 269 -26.36 -9.76 -12.82
CA GLN A 269 -25.92 -10.31 -11.53
C GLN A 269 -24.72 -11.25 -11.70
N VAL A 270 -24.70 -12.11 -12.72
CA VAL A 270 -23.64 -13.12 -12.97
C VAL A 270 -22.28 -12.49 -13.34
N ASP A 271 -22.27 -11.41 -14.12
CA ASP A 271 -21.02 -10.70 -14.46
C ASP A 271 -20.46 -9.91 -13.26
N LYS A 272 -21.35 -9.39 -12.40
CA LYS A 272 -20.98 -8.70 -11.15
C LYS A 272 -20.44 -9.68 -10.10
N VAL A 273 -21.05 -10.88 -9.99
CA VAL A 273 -20.58 -11.97 -9.11
C VAL A 273 -19.15 -12.39 -9.47
N SER A 274 -18.82 -12.49 -10.76
CA SER A 274 -17.51 -12.99 -11.20
C SER A 274 -16.37 -12.00 -10.93
N ASN A 275 -16.64 -10.69 -11.00
CA ASN A 275 -15.65 -9.65 -10.69
C ASN A 275 -15.45 -9.49 -9.17
N ASP A 276 -16.53 -9.59 -8.40
CA ASP A 276 -16.54 -9.47 -6.93
C ASP A 276 -15.88 -10.69 -6.23
N ARG A 277 -15.93 -11.87 -6.87
CA ARG A 277 -15.27 -13.11 -6.40
C ARG A 277 -13.73 -13.04 -6.43
N ARG A 278 -13.14 -12.14 -7.23
CA ARG A 278 -11.68 -11.89 -7.25
C ARG A 278 -11.24 -10.89 -6.17
N GLU A 279 -12.12 -10.02 -5.69
CA GLU A 279 -11.79 -8.98 -4.71
C GLU A 279 -11.95 -9.44 -3.25
N GLN A 280 -12.67 -10.53 -2.99
CA GLN A 280 -12.97 -10.99 -1.62
C GLN A 280 -12.00 -12.03 -1.06
N MET A 281 -11.06 -12.54 -1.85
CA MET A 281 -10.21 -13.68 -1.46
C MET A 281 -9.11 -13.36 -0.44
N VAL A 282 -9.06 -12.16 0.14
CA VAL A 282 -7.94 -11.78 1.01
C VAL A 282 -8.41 -10.80 2.08
N SER A 283 -8.72 -11.27 3.30
CA SER A 283 -8.96 -10.37 4.46
C SER A 283 -8.34 -10.88 5.77
N VAL A 284 -7.60 -11.98 5.75
CA VAL A 284 -7.00 -12.54 6.97
C VAL A 284 -5.54 -12.84 6.75
N TYR A 285 -4.70 -12.13 7.50
CA TYR A 285 -3.29 -12.49 7.68
C TYR A 285 -3.10 -13.11 9.03
N VAL A 286 -2.55 -14.30 8.99
CA VAL A 286 -1.90 -14.91 10.13
C VAL A 286 -0.42 -14.93 9.81
N VAL A 287 0.36 -14.09 10.49
CA VAL A 287 1.81 -14.16 10.45
C VAL A 287 2.26 -15.08 11.57
N ILE A 288 2.77 -16.24 11.19
CA ILE A 288 3.35 -17.23 12.10
C ILE A 288 4.83 -16.93 12.22
N ALA A 289 5.28 -16.49 13.40
CA ALA A 289 6.70 -16.31 13.68
C ALA A 289 7.23 -17.52 14.45
N ARG A 290 8.24 -18.18 13.89
CA ARG A 290 9.10 -19.15 14.57
C ARG A 290 10.38 -18.41 14.94
N PHE A 291 10.65 -18.28 16.24
CA PHE A 291 11.98 -17.92 16.71
C PHE A 291 12.65 -19.23 17.16
N SER A 292 13.76 -19.58 16.50
CA SER A 292 14.62 -20.70 16.91
C SER A 292 15.53 -20.28 18.05
#